data_AF-A0A150RWK3-F1
#
_entry.id   AF-A0A150RWK3-F1
#
_cell.length_a   1.000
_cell.length_b   1.000
_cell.length_c   1.000
_cell.angle_alpha   90.00
_cell.angle_beta   90.00
_cell.angle_gamma   90.00
#
_symmetry.space_group_name_H-M   'P 1'
#
loop_
_entity.id
_entity.type
_entity.pdbx_description
1 polymer ?
#
loop_
_entity_poly.entity_id
_entity_poly.type
_entity_poly.pdbx_seq_one_letter_code
_entity_poly.pdbx_strand_id
1 'polypeptide(L)'
;MSALRLAIQMVLGIALPLALQLWDRRRLTPDTPEQRNACWNGATWGAALYAFGPLSMLGWCWVTRDVQRGRPTARRTRRWSAPKALGLGAASTSAIVLVMSGIDYVVALLLGLPP
;
A
#
# COMPACT_ATOMS: atom_id res chain seq x y z
N MET A 1 22.54 -11.29 -8.37
CA MET A 1 21.29 -10.59 -8.74
C MET A 1 21.29 -10.35 -10.23
N SER A 2 20.45 -11.04 -11.00
CA SER A 2 20.32 -10.76 -12.44
C SER A 2 19.57 -9.42 -12.63
N ALA A 3 19.96 -8.63 -13.61
CA ALA A 3 19.30 -7.35 -13.92
C ALA A 3 17.78 -7.53 -14.14
N LEU A 4 17.39 -8.68 -14.70
CA LEU A 4 15.99 -9.07 -14.88
C LEU A 4 15.24 -9.26 -13.55
N ARG A 5 15.81 -9.97 -12.57
CA ARG A 5 15.17 -10.14 -11.24
C ARG A 5 15.00 -8.79 -10.55
N LEU A 6 16.03 -7.93 -10.61
CA LEU A 6 15.95 -6.58 -10.06
C LEU A 6 14.85 -5.75 -10.73
N ALA A 7 14.76 -5.79 -12.06
CA ALA A 7 13.73 -5.07 -12.81
C ALA A 7 12.32 -5.57 -12.45
N ILE A 8 12.12 -6.89 -12.35
CA ILE A 8 10.84 -7.48 -11.93
C ILE A 8 10.49 -7.03 -10.51
N GLN A 9 11.44 -7.06 -9.58
CA GLN A 9 11.21 -6.61 -8.20
C GLN A 9 10.85 -5.13 -8.11
N MET A 10 11.55 -4.27 -8.86
CA MET A 10 11.23 -2.84 -8.93
C MET A 10 9.83 -2.60 -9.49
N VAL A 11 9.48 -3.28 -10.59
CA VAL A 11 8.15 -3.14 -11.21
C VAL A 11 7.06 -3.63 -10.26
N LEU A 12 7.21 -4.81 -9.65
CA LEU A 12 6.23 -5.36 -8.71
C LEU A 12 6.11 -4.53 -7.44
N GLY A 13 7.23 -4.02 -6.91
CA GLY A 13 7.26 -3.16 -5.73
C GLY A 13 6.53 -1.84 -5.90
N ILE A 14 6.34 -1.39 -7.14
CA ILE A 14 5.54 -0.20 -7.48
C ILE A 14 4.12 -0.62 -7.88
N ALA A 15 3.98 -1.59 -8.79
CA ALA A 15 2.72 -1.97 -9.40
C ALA A 15 1.75 -2.63 -8.41
N LEU A 16 2.22 -3.50 -7.51
CA LEU A 16 1.35 -4.18 -6.54
C LEU A 16 0.74 -3.21 -5.54
N PRO A 17 1.51 -2.35 -4.84
CA PRO A 17 0.91 -1.34 -3.98
C PRO A 17 0.03 -0.36 -4.76
N LEU A 18 0.44 0.07 -5.97
CA LEU A 18 -0.35 0.93 -6.85
C LEU A 18 -1.72 0.33 -7.17
N ALA A 19 -1.75 -0.92 -7.62
CA ALA A 19 -2.98 -1.61 -7.97
C ALA A 19 -3.91 -1.76 -6.76
N LEU A 20 -3.34 -2.15 -5.61
CA LEU A 20 -4.11 -2.35 -4.38
C LEU A 20 -4.70 -1.03 -3.88
N GLN A 21 -3.91 0.04 -3.88
CA GLN A 21 -4.37 1.37 -3.46
C GLN A 21 -5.40 1.95 -4.43
N LEU A 22 -5.25 1.77 -5.75
CA LEU A 22 -6.28 2.17 -6.72
C LEU A 22 -7.58 1.38 -6.56
N TRP A 23 -7.48 0.07 -6.37
CA TRP A 23 -8.64 -0.79 -6.13
C TRP A 23 -9.36 -0.41 -4.84
N ASP A 24 -8.61 -0.21 -3.77
CA ASP A 24 -9.13 0.22 -2.48
C ASP A 24 -9.76 1.62 -2.57
N ARG A 25 -9.10 2.57 -3.24
CA ARG A 25 -9.62 3.92 -3.49
C ARG A 25 -10.96 3.92 -4.21
N ARG A 26 -11.18 2.96 -5.13
CA ARG A 26 -12.47 2.81 -5.83
C ARG A 26 -13.59 2.30 -4.92
N ARG A 27 -13.26 1.61 -3.82
CA ARG A 27 -14.22 1.08 -2.84
C ARG A 27 -14.53 2.05 -1.70
N LEU A 28 -13.76 3.13 -1.58
CA LEU A 28 -14.08 4.26 -0.70
C LEU A 28 -15.19 5.10 -1.38
N THR A 29 -16.45 4.83 -1.06
CA THR A 29 -17.67 5.53 -1.59
C THR A 29 -18.56 5.99 -0.42
N PRO A 30 -19.40 7.06 -0.51
CA PRO A 30 -19.58 8.10 -1.54
C PRO A 30 -19.65 9.56 -1.00
N ASP A 31 -19.18 9.86 0.22
CA ASP A 31 -19.57 11.11 0.91
C ASP A 31 -18.91 12.43 0.46
N THR A 32 -17.86 12.42 -0.40
CA THR A 32 -17.50 13.57 -1.27
C THR A 32 -16.26 13.25 -2.12
N PRO A 33 -16.25 13.57 -3.43
CA PRO A 33 -15.04 13.53 -4.27
C PRO A 33 -13.87 14.34 -3.72
N GLU A 34 -14.18 15.43 -3.00
CA GLU A 34 -13.23 16.33 -2.36
C GLU A 34 -12.42 15.63 -1.25
N GLN A 35 -13.06 14.80 -0.42
CA GLN A 35 -12.36 14.01 0.60
C GLN A 35 -11.38 13.01 -0.01
N ARG A 36 -11.78 12.38 -1.12
CA ARG A 36 -10.94 11.42 -1.86
C ARG A 36 -9.72 12.06 -2.52
N ASN A 37 -9.77 13.38 -2.77
CA ASN A 37 -8.66 14.17 -3.31
C ASN A 37 -7.83 14.82 -2.19
N ALA A 38 -8.44 15.15 -1.05
CA ALA A 38 -7.75 15.72 0.12
C ALA A 38 -6.86 14.69 0.84
N CYS A 39 -7.24 13.42 0.85
CA CYS A 39 -6.50 12.37 1.54
C CYS A 39 -5.15 12.02 0.87
N TRP A 40 -5.02 12.16 -0.45
CA TRP A 40 -3.77 11.86 -1.16
C TRP A 40 -3.82 12.43 -2.57
N ASN A 41 -3.02 13.46 -2.86
CA ASN A 41 -2.88 13.97 -4.22
C ASN A 41 -1.95 13.07 -5.05
N GLY A 42 -2.06 13.10 -6.38
CA GLY A 42 -1.28 12.20 -7.24
C GLY A 42 0.23 12.31 -7.06
N ALA A 43 0.73 13.49 -6.68
CA ALA A 43 2.15 13.75 -6.47
C ALA A 43 2.68 13.12 -5.17
N THR A 44 1.99 13.30 -4.04
CA THR A 44 2.36 12.64 -2.76
C THR A 44 2.15 11.14 -2.83
N TRP A 45 1.27 10.68 -3.71
CA TRP A 45 0.99 9.26 -3.94
C TRP A 45 2.12 8.59 -4.72
N GLY A 46 2.52 9.19 -5.85
CA GLY A 46 3.66 8.73 -6.64
C GLY A 46 4.95 8.76 -5.82
N ALA A 47 5.21 9.86 -5.09
CA ALA A 47 6.38 9.97 -4.23
C ALA A 47 6.43 8.87 -3.16
N ALA A 48 5.29 8.57 -2.52
CA ALA A 48 5.23 7.51 -1.51
C ALA A 48 5.55 6.13 -2.10
N LEU A 49 5.12 5.85 -3.34
CA LEU A 49 5.41 4.58 -3.99
C LEU A 49 6.83 4.44 -4.50
N TYR A 50 7.36 5.48 -5.14
CA TYR A 50 8.74 5.44 -5.63
C TYR A 50 9.76 5.43 -4.50
N ALA A 51 9.47 6.10 -3.37
CA ALA A 51 10.38 6.15 -2.23
C ALA A 51 10.23 4.97 -1.27
N PHE A 52 9.02 4.44 -1.08
CA PHE A 52 8.74 3.46 -0.02
C PHE A 52 8.10 2.15 -0.50
N GLY A 53 7.68 2.05 -1.77
CA GLY A 53 7.14 0.83 -2.37
C GLY A 53 6.04 0.20 -1.51
N PRO A 54 6.18 -1.07 -1.06
CA PRO A 54 5.22 -1.72 -0.17
C PRO A 54 4.93 -0.96 1.13
N LEU A 55 5.92 -0.27 1.72
CA LEU A 55 5.74 0.45 2.99
C LEU A 55 4.77 1.63 2.87
N SER A 56 4.52 2.13 1.67
CA SER A 56 3.49 3.14 1.41
C SER A 56 2.09 2.71 1.91
N MET A 57 1.84 1.40 2.02
CA MET A 57 0.58 0.85 2.54
C MET A 57 0.30 1.26 3.99
N LEU A 58 1.33 1.52 4.79
CA LEU A 58 1.18 2.03 6.16
C LEU A 58 0.51 3.41 6.16
N GLY A 59 1.06 4.32 5.36
CA GLY A 59 0.51 5.66 5.18
C GLY A 59 -0.88 5.61 4.55
N TRP A 60 -1.04 4.81 3.49
CA TRP A 60 -2.32 4.62 2.82
C TRP A 60 -3.43 4.21 3.79
N CYS A 61 -3.20 3.13 4.55
CA CYS A 61 -4.16 2.61 5.52
C CYS A 61 -4.41 3.59 6.67
N TRP A 62 -3.39 4.31 7.12
CA TRP A 62 -3.55 5.36 8.13
C TRP A 62 -4.56 6.43 7.67
N VAL A 63 -4.36 7.01 6.50
CA VAL A 63 -5.21 8.11 6.04
C VAL A 63 -6.61 7.64 5.69
N THR A 64 -6.75 6.48 5.07
CA THR A 64 -8.05 5.99 4.61
C THR A 64 -8.88 5.32 5.71
N ARG A 65 -8.27 4.80 6.80
CA ARG A 65 -9.02 4.14 7.89
C ARG A 65 -9.12 4.97 9.18
N ASP A 66 -8.15 5.83 9.47
CA ASP A 66 -8.14 6.67 10.68
C ASP A 66 -8.61 8.11 10.40
N VAL A 67 -8.11 8.76 9.34
CA VAL A 67 -8.42 10.17 9.04
C VAL A 67 -9.82 10.35 8.43
N GLN A 68 -10.34 9.35 7.68
CA GLN A 68 -11.67 9.43 7.05
C GLN A 68 -12.87 9.35 8.02
N ARG A 69 -12.67 9.08 9.33
CA ARG A 69 -13.73 9.13 10.35
C ARG A 69 -13.87 10.48 11.06
N GLY A 70 -13.31 11.55 10.49
CA GLY A 70 -13.33 12.91 11.03
C GLY A 70 -14.70 13.61 10.99
N ARG A 71 -15.70 13.07 11.70
CA ARG A 71 -16.79 13.90 12.25
C ARG A 71 -16.29 14.55 13.55
N PRO A 72 -16.58 15.85 13.81
CA PRO A 72 -16.10 16.57 15.01
C PRO A 72 -16.45 15.89 16.35
N THR A 73 -17.51 15.07 16.39
CA THR A 73 -17.99 14.34 17.57
C THR A 73 -17.20 13.07 17.92
N ALA A 74 -16.29 12.59 17.06
CA ALA A 74 -15.62 11.30 17.23
C ALA A 74 -14.25 11.35 17.96
N ARG A 75 -13.94 12.42 18.70
CA ARG A 75 -12.65 12.58 19.41
C ARG A 75 -12.32 11.44 20.39
N ARG A 76 -13.33 10.72 20.92
CA ARG A 76 -13.15 9.68 21.95
C ARG A 76 -12.80 8.29 21.40
N THR A 77 -13.08 7.98 20.13
CA THR A 77 -12.81 6.67 19.51
C THR A 77 -11.45 6.59 18.78
N ARG A 78 -10.81 7.74 18.57
CA ARG A 78 -9.53 7.92 17.84
C ARG A 78 -8.35 7.08 18.35
N ARG A 79 -8.33 6.76 19.65
CA ARG A 79 -7.21 5.99 20.26
C ARG A 79 -7.24 4.50 19.92
N TRP A 80 -8.40 3.97 19.51
CA TRP A 80 -8.59 2.54 19.22
C TRP A 80 -8.63 2.21 17.72
N SER A 81 -8.71 3.22 16.84
CA SER A 81 -8.69 3.06 15.37
C SER A 81 -7.27 3.10 14.78
N ALA A 82 -6.38 3.90 15.36
CA ALA A 82 -4.97 4.01 14.97
C ALA A 82 -4.21 2.66 14.92
N PRO A 83 -4.24 1.80 15.97
CA PRO A 83 -3.54 0.52 15.91
C PRO A 83 -4.14 -0.43 14.86
N LYS A 84 -5.44 -0.34 14.58
CA LYS A 84 -6.09 -1.16 13.53
C LYS A 84 -5.67 -0.72 12.13
N ALA A 85 -5.57 0.59 11.89
CA ALA A 85 -5.12 1.15 10.62
C ALA A 85 -3.66 0.80 10.34
N LEU A 86 -2.78 0.94 11.35
CA LEU A 86 -1.37 0.54 11.23
C LEU A 86 -1.22 -0.98 11.08
N GLY A 87 -1.99 -1.78 11.83
CA GLY A 87 -1.99 -3.23 11.70
C GLY A 87 -2.40 -3.69 10.30
N LEU A 88 -3.45 -3.09 9.72
CA LEU A 88 -3.86 -3.35 8.33
C LEU A 88 -2.81 -2.90 7.32
N GLY A 89 -2.17 -1.74 7.54
CA GLY A 89 -1.05 -1.27 6.74
C GLY A 89 0.11 -2.26 6.75
N ALA A 90 0.54 -2.70 7.93
CA ALA A 90 1.60 -3.67 8.11
C ALA A 90 1.26 -5.03 7.49
N ALA A 91 0.03 -5.53 7.71
CA ALA A 91 -0.44 -6.76 7.08
C ALA A 91 -0.43 -6.67 5.55
N SER A 92 -0.84 -5.52 4.99
CA SER A 92 -0.84 -5.30 3.54
C SER A 92 0.58 -5.21 2.98
N THR A 93 1.48 -4.50 3.66
CA THR A 93 2.91 -4.46 3.33
C THR A 93 3.49 -5.86 3.31
N SER A 94 3.29 -6.64 4.39
CA SER A 94 3.79 -8.00 4.50
C SER A 94 3.23 -8.93 3.43
N ALA A 95 1.93 -8.81 3.11
CA ALA A 95 1.32 -9.59 2.04
C ALA A 95 1.95 -9.28 0.67
N ILE A 96 2.20 -8.01 0.36
CA ILE A 96 2.85 -7.62 -0.90
C ILE A 96 4.29 -8.15 -0.95
N VAL A 97 5.04 -8.03 0.15
CA VAL A 97 6.41 -8.56 0.24
C VAL A 97 6.42 -10.08 0.05
N LEU A 98 5.49 -10.82 0.67
CA LEU A 98 5.37 -12.26 0.49
C LEU A 98 5.08 -12.65 -0.97
N VAL A 99 4.20 -11.91 -1.65
CA VAL A 99 3.92 -12.12 -3.08
C VAL A 99 5.19 -11.86 -3.91
N MET A 100 5.90 -10.77 -3.64
CA MET A 100 7.15 -10.44 -4.34
C MET A 100 8.24 -11.50 -4.12
N SER A 101 8.40 -12.00 -2.89
CA SER A 101 9.33 -13.08 -2.57
C SER A 101 8.93 -14.40 -3.23
N GLY A 102 7.63 -14.71 -3.27
CA GLY A 102 7.12 -15.90 -3.96
C GLY A 102 7.38 -15.86 -5.47
N ILE A 103 7.17 -14.70 -6.11
CA ILE A 103 7.48 -14.52 -7.53
C ILE A 103 8.99 -14.64 -7.78
N ASP A 104 9.82 -14.03 -6.94
CA ASP A 104 11.28 -14.15 -7.05
C ASP A 104 11.75 -15.60 -7.00
N TYR A 105 11.20 -16.36 -6.05
CA TYR A 105 11.50 -17.77 -5.86
C TYR A 105 11.12 -18.59 -7.10
N VAL A 106 9.91 -18.38 -7.65
CA VAL A 106 9.46 -19.06 -8.87
C VAL A 106 10.36 -18.69 -10.05
N VAL A 107 10.74 -17.42 -10.21
CA VAL A 107 11.63 -16.98 -11.29
C VAL A 107 13.03 -17.58 -11.13
N ALA A 108 13.58 -17.63 -9.91
CA ALA A 108 14.87 -18.26 -9.64
C ALA A 108 14.84 -19.75 -10.01
N LEU A 109 13.78 -20.45 -9.60
CA LEU A 109 13.57 -21.87 -9.91
C LEU A 109 13.48 -22.12 -11.43
N LEU A 110 12.71 -21.31 -12.16
CA LEU A 110 12.57 -21.42 -13.61
C LEU A 110 13.87 -21.14 -14.38
N LEU A 111 14.73 -20.29 -13.83
CA LEU A 111 16.03 -19.95 -14.43
C LEU A 111 17.16 -20.87 -13.96
N GLY A 112 16.88 -21.88 -13.12
CA GLY A 112 17.90 -22.76 -12.53
C GLY A 112 18.90 -22.02 -11.63
N LEU A 113 18.51 -20.85 -11.11
CA LEU A 113 19.32 -20.03 -10.21
C LEU A 113 19.03 -20.41 -8.76
N PRO A 114 20.01 -20.25 -7.86
CA PRO A 114 19.74 -20.36 -6.44
C PRO A 114 18.68 -19.32 -6.01
N PRO A 115 17.79 -19.68 -5.06
CA PRO A 115 16.76 -18.79 -4.55
C PRO A 115 17.37 -17.52 -3.94
#